data_AF-A0A269XDY7-F1
#
_entry.id   AF-A0A269XDY7-F1
#
_cell.length_a   1.000
_cell.length_b   1.000
_cell.length_c   1.000
_cell.angle_alpha   90.00
_cell.angle_beta   90.00
_cell.angle_gamma   90.00
#
_symmetry.space_group_name_H-M   'P 1'
#
loop_
_entity.id
_entity.type
_entity.pdbx_description
1 polymer ?
#
loop_
_entity_poly.entity_id
_entity_poly.type
_entity_poly.pdbx_seq_one_letter_code
_entity_poly.pdbx_strand_id
1 'polypeptide(L)' 'HRIFEEAYEKLKAQGELYVVIQKKQGMPSAKKKMEALFNNAEVVNKSKGYYILKSSKG' A
#
# COMPACT_ATOMS: atom_id res chain seq x y z
N HIS A 1 -7.36 2.13 -9.74
CA HIS A 1 -7.07 1.13 -8.70
C HIS A 1 -6.30 -0.10 -9.22
N ARG A 2 -5.76 -0.11 -10.45
CA ARG A 2 -4.98 -1.23 -11.02
C ARG A 2 -3.55 -1.38 -10.49
N ILE A 3 -2.93 -0.27 -10.08
CA ILE A 3 -1.53 -0.23 -9.67
C ILE A 3 -1.18 -1.23 -8.54
N PHE A 4 -2.10 -1.47 -7.60
CA PHE A 4 -1.86 -2.40 -6.49
C PHE A 4 -1.96 -3.87 -6.93
N GLU A 5 -2.87 -4.17 -7.86
CA GLU A 5 -3.04 -5.52 -8.41
C GLU A 5 -1.83 -5.89 -9.26
N GLU A 6 -1.44 -5.00 -10.18
CA GLU A 6 -0.25 -5.17 -11.00
C GLU A 6 1.02 -5.26 -10.16
N ALA A 7 1.16 -4.44 -9.11
CA ALA A 7 2.29 -4.55 -8.19
C ALA A 7 2.32 -5.92 -7.48
N TYR A 8 1.18 -6.41 -6.99
CA TYR A 8 1.10 -7.73 -6.36
C TYR A 8 1.52 -8.85 -7.33
N GLU A 9 1.05 -8.80 -8.58
CA GLU A 9 1.42 -9.78 -9.61
C GLU A 9 2.91 -9.78 -9.93
N LYS A 10 3.53 -8.59 -9.98
CA LYS A 10 4.95 -8.44 -10.34
C LYS A 10 5.92 -8.67 -9.19
N LEU A 11 5.46 -8.55 -7.94
CA LEU A 11 6.30 -8.83 -6.77
C LEU A 11 6.62 -10.33 -6.66
N LYS A 12 7.87 -10.63 -6.29
CA LYS A 12 8.28 -11.97 -5.88
C LYS A 12 7.69 -12.29 -4.49
N ALA A 13 7.73 -13.56 -4.10
CA ALA A 13 7.42 -13.95 -2.72
C ALA A 13 8.28 -13.13 -1.75
N GLN A 14 7.69 -12.67 -0.65
CA GLN A 14 8.27 -11.78 0.35
C GLN A 14 8.65 -10.37 -0.19
N GLY A 15 8.26 -10.04 -1.43
CA GLY A 15 8.45 -8.71 -1.99
C GLY A 15 7.55 -7.67 -1.32
N GLU A 16 8.01 -6.44 -1.26
CA GLU A 16 7.32 -5.37 -0.54
C GLU A 16 6.88 -4.23 -1.48
N LEU A 17 5.69 -3.68 -1.22
CA LEU A 17 5.16 -2.50 -1.89
C LEU A 17 5.12 -1.33 -0.89
N TYR A 18 5.76 -0.22 -1.26
CA TYR A 18 5.71 1.04 -0.52
C TYR A 18 4.97 2.11 -1.33
N VAL A 19 4.04 2.81 -0.69
CA VAL A 19 3.22 3.83 -1.33
C VAL A 19 3.20 5.09 -0.49
N VAL A 20 3.56 6.22 -1.10
CA VAL A 20 3.47 7.55 -0.49
C VAL A 20 2.17 8.20 -0.97
N ILE A 21 1.29 8.54 -0.03
CA ILE A 21 -0.02 9.13 -0.36
C ILE A 21 -0.42 10.21 0.63
N GLN A 22 -1.03 11.29 0.14
CA GLN A 22 -1.59 12.31 1.02
C GLN A 22 -2.91 11.82 1.62
N LYS A 23 -3.16 12.05 2.92
CA LYS A 23 -4.38 11.54 3.62
C LYS A 23 -5.68 11.87 2.88
N LYS A 24 -5.76 13.09 2.33
CA LYS A 24 -6.93 13.61 1.62
C LYS A 24 -7.10 13.02 0.22
N GLN A 25 -6.05 12.45 -0.38
CA GLN A 25 -6.06 11.90 -1.73
C GLN A 25 -6.46 10.41 -1.76
N GLY A 26 -7.31 9.98 -0.84
CA GLY A 26 -7.78 8.58 -0.82
C GLY A 26 -6.81 7.60 -0.16
N MET A 27 -6.05 8.03 0.87
CA MET A 27 -5.28 7.10 1.69
C MET A 27 -6.14 5.96 2.28
N PRO A 28 -7.36 6.20 2.81
CA PRO A 28 -8.20 5.11 3.33
C PRO A 28 -8.56 4.05 2.29
N SER A 29 -8.85 4.46 1.04
CA SER A 29 -9.17 3.50 -0.03
C SER A 29 -7.93 2.74 -0.51
N ALA A 30 -6.78 3.41 -0.60
CA ALA A 30 -5.50 2.76 -0.92
C ALA A 30 -5.15 1.70 0.13
N LYS A 31 -5.22 2.05 1.42
CA LYS A 31 -4.96 1.12 2.53
C LYS A 31 -5.91 -0.08 2.48
N LYS A 32 -7.22 0.14 2.33
CA LYS A 32 -8.21 -0.95 2.22
C LYS A 32 -7.95 -1.87 1.03
N LYS A 33 -7.53 -1.33 -0.12
CA LYS A 33 -7.22 -2.12 -1.32
C LYS A 33 -5.92 -2.92 -1.14
N MET A 34 -4.91 -2.33 -0.51
CA MET A 34 -3.67 -3.03 -0.14
C MET A 34 -3.95 -4.17 0.85
N GLU A 35 -4.76 -3.93 1.89
CA GLU A 35 -5.20 -4.97 2.85
C GLU A 35 -5.92 -6.12 2.14
N ALA A 36 -6.83 -5.81 1.22
CA ALA A 36 -7.59 -6.83 0.50
C ALA A 36 -6.72 -7.68 -0.46
N LEU A 37 -5.62 -7.14 -0.99
CA LEU A 37 -4.75 -7.84 -1.94
C LEU A 37 -3.59 -8.57 -1.27
N PHE A 38 -2.94 -7.91 -0.31
CA PHE A 38 -1.73 -8.42 0.35
C PHE A 38 -2.04 -9.11 1.69
N ASN A 39 -3.28 -9.02 2.20
CA ASN A 39 -3.67 -9.41 3.56
C ASN A 39 -2.94 -8.62 4.67
N ASN A 40 -2.28 -7.53 4.32
CA ASN A 40 -1.61 -6.62 5.24
C ASN A 40 -1.49 -5.22 4.61
N ALA A 41 -1.58 -4.15 5.42
CA ALA A 41 -1.14 -2.81 5.04
C ALA A 41 -0.85 -1.96 6.28
N GLU A 42 0.39 -1.50 6.41
CA GLU A 42 0.89 -0.79 7.58
C GLU A 42 1.22 0.66 7.24
N VAL A 43 0.98 1.57 8.20
CA VAL A 43 1.47 2.96 8.09
C VAL A 43 2.85 3.00 8.74
N VAL A 44 3.91 3.04 7.93
CA VAL A 44 5.30 3.04 8.44
C VAL A 44 5.79 4.44 8.80
N ASN A 45 5.24 5.48 8.16
CA ASN A 45 5.57 6.87 8.49
C ASN A 45 4.42 7.82 8.12
N LYS A 46 4.35 8.98 8.78
CA LYS A 46 3.45 10.09 8.44
C LYS A 46 4.13 11.44 8.68
N SER A 47 4.05 12.34 7.70
CA SER A 47 4.61 13.69 7.82
C SER A 47 3.83 14.68 6.97
N LYS A 48 3.49 15.85 7.54
CA LYS A 48 2.79 16.96 6.84
C LYS A 48 1.58 16.51 5.99
N GLY A 49 0.83 15.52 6.48
CA GLY A 49 -0.36 14.98 5.80
C GLY A 49 -0.08 13.89 4.75
N TYR A 50 1.18 13.54 4.49
CA TYR A 50 1.60 12.39 3.70
C TYR A 50 1.81 11.16 4.59
N TYR A 51 1.53 10.00 4.04
CA TYR A 51 1.59 8.70 4.70
C TYR A 51 2.39 7.76 3.81
N ILE A 52 3.27 6.98 4.42
CA ILE A 52 3.93 5.85 3.77
C ILE A 52 3.19 4.60 4.21
N LEU A 53 2.55 3.95 3.24
CA LEU A 53 1.94 2.64 3.42
C LEU A 53 2.90 1.55 2.95
N LYS A 54 2.94 0.43 3.67
CA LYS A 54 3.74 -0.75 3.33
C LYS A 54 2.83 -1.98 3.28
N SER A 55 3.01 -2.83 2.28
CA SER A 55 2.50 -4.20 2.27
C SER A 55 3.55 -5.19 1.78
N SER A 56 3.48 -6.44 2.23
CA SER A 56 4.37 -7.53 1.82
C SER A 56 3.58 -8.66 1.16
N LYS A 57 4.08 -9.19 0.04
CA LYS A 57 3.51 -10.37 -0.62
C LYS A 57 3.93 -11.62 0.13
N GLY A 58 2.95 -12.32 0.71
CA GLY A 58 3.14 -13.60 1.38
C GLY A 58 3.72 -14.68 0.47
#